data_AF-A0A1A3KAI4-F1
#
_entry.id   AF-A0A1A3KAI4-F1
#
_cell.length_a   1.000
_cell.length_b   1.000
_cell.length_c   1.000
_cell.angle_alpha   90.00
_cell.angle_beta   90.00
_cell.angle_gamma   90.00
#
_symmetry.space_group_name_H-M   'P 1'
#
loop_
_entity.id
_entity.type
_entity.pdbx_description
1 polymer ?
#
loop_
_entity_poly.entity_id
_entity_poly.type
_entity_poly.pdbx_seq_one_letter_code
_entity_poly.pdbx_strand_id
1 'polypeptide(L)'
;MTPRLVIDSPEPGCGKTRVLEVLVLLCRNAKLTLSTTTAALYRRIAAAGEQPPTILQDEADAVFSSKAPMAEDLRALFNSGYKHGATVDRCEGDAKNMRVREFPVFAPAALAGLAGKMSKTVLDRAVVFHMRHRAPDEKVAEFREREATADAVFLRRQLDAWSATAFDALAAARPNMPAGVEDRAAEVWEALLAVADVADPGGDWPERARAACRYFVLDAQEEELSLGVRLLRDVRKVFGGDERMFSADIVTNLTGDAEMEWNDLWGKPLDQARLAKELKRYGVRSHTIRIGYGRAKGYAVDGDDGLAQAWQRYLPSTIRRDTRDSGDIAGQSVTPSGARRDRRDMSRLGRDSRDMPVTPKMPSEQQRYDGVTGVTGVTPRNGWDGQSANGFQPPTGSGRCAECGHHIAAQGHRGGCPVADSKLDAGGR
;
A
#
# COMPACT_ATOMS: atom_id res chain seq x y z
N MET A 1 -4.53 -8.89 -17.56
CA MET A 1 -4.19 -8.77 -16.11
C MET A 1 -4.09 -7.30 -15.73
N THR A 2 -4.16 -6.95 -14.45
CA THR A 2 -4.06 -5.56 -13.95
C THR A 2 -3.16 -5.52 -12.72
N PRO A 3 -1.92 -5.02 -12.83
CA PRO A 3 -1.03 -4.94 -11.67
C PRO A 3 -1.64 -4.04 -10.60
N ARG A 4 -1.38 -4.35 -9.32
CA ARG A 4 -1.81 -3.49 -8.22
C ARG A 4 -0.92 -2.25 -8.19
N LEU A 5 -1.52 -1.09 -8.00
CA LEU A 5 -0.75 0.10 -7.68
C LEU A 5 -0.71 0.24 -6.16
N VAL A 6 0.47 0.23 -5.55
CA VAL A 6 0.61 0.52 -4.12
C VAL A 6 1.35 1.83 -3.98
N ILE A 7 0.81 2.72 -3.16
CA ILE A 7 1.36 4.03 -2.88
C ILE A 7 1.56 4.08 -1.37
N ASP A 8 2.79 4.13 -0.92
CA ASP A 8 3.08 4.18 0.50
C ASP A 8 3.98 5.36 0.87
N SER A 9 4.12 5.60 2.16
CA SER A 9 5.09 6.54 2.71
C SER A 9 5.36 6.20 4.16
N PRO A 10 6.53 6.59 4.70
CA PRO A 10 6.82 6.40 6.12
C PRO A 10 5.91 7.25 7.03
N GLU A 11 5.54 8.45 6.57
CA GLU A 11 4.79 9.43 7.34
C GLU A 11 3.47 9.86 6.67
N PRO A 12 2.48 10.37 7.42
CA PRO A 12 1.32 11.05 6.86
C PRO A 12 1.70 12.31 6.06
N GLY A 13 0.77 12.83 5.25
CA GLY A 13 0.97 14.11 4.55
C GLY A 13 1.84 14.07 3.28
N CYS A 14 2.33 12.90 2.84
CA CYS A 14 3.14 12.78 1.62
C CYS A 14 2.35 12.78 0.29
N GLY A 15 1.06 13.11 0.31
CA GLY A 15 0.25 13.21 -0.93
C GLY A 15 -0.33 11.90 -1.47
N LYS A 16 -0.34 10.81 -0.70
CA LYS A 16 -0.90 9.50 -1.13
C LYS A 16 -2.36 9.60 -1.57
N THR A 17 -3.21 10.21 -0.72
CA THR A 17 -4.63 10.45 -1.03
C THR A 17 -4.78 11.32 -2.28
N ARG A 18 -3.89 12.30 -2.50
CA ARG A 18 -3.90 13.14 -3.71
C ARG A 18 -3.73 12.31 -4.97
N VAL A 19 -2.86 11.31 -4.97
CA VAL A 19 -2.69 10.42 -6.11
C VAL A 19 -3.99 9.64 -6.37
N LEU A 20 -4.67 9.15 -5.33
CA LEU A 20 -5.96 8.48 -5.50
C LEU A 20 -7.04 9.44 -6.03
N GLU A 21 -7.08 10.70 -5.58
CA GLU A 21 -7.99 11.73 -6.11
C GLU A 21 -7.75 11.98 -7.61
N VAL A 22 -6.49 12.01 -8.06
CA VAL A 22 -6.17 12.10 -9.50
C VAL A 22 -6.66 10.87 -10.25
N LEU A 23 -6.48 9.67 -9.69
CA LEU A 23 -6.98 8.43 -10.29
C LEU A 23 -8.50 8.38 -10.36
N VAL A 24 -9.24 8.97 -9.41
CA VAL A 24 -10.70 9.11 -9.48
C VAL A 24 -11.12 9.83 -10.77
N LEU A 25 -10.35 10.83 -11.18
CA LEU A 25 -10.65 11.64 -12.36
C LEU A 25 -10.30 10.96 -13.68
N LEU A 26 -9.35 10.02 -13.70
CA LEU A 26 -8.83 9.43 -14.94
C LEU A 26 -9.30 7.98 -15.16
N CYS A 27 -9.40 7.19 -14.09
CA CYS A 27 -9.69 5.77 -14.20
C CYS A 27 -11.17 5.50 -14.48
N ARG A 28 -11.43 4.41 -15.20
CA ARG A 28 -12.79 4.00 -15.55
C ARG A 28 -13.58 3.59 -14.30
N ASN A 29 -14.74 4.23 -14.12
CA ASN A 29 -15.69 3.96 -13.03
C ASN A 29 -14.98 3.83 -11.66
N ALA A 30 -14.05 4.75 -11.41
CA ALA A 30 -13.21 4.72 -10.22
C ALA A 30 -14.05 4.89 -8.96
N LYS A 31 -13.74 4.08 -7.94
CA LYS A 31 -14.39 4.14 -6.65
C LYS A 31 -13.35 4.27 -5.55
N LEU A 32 -13.26 5.49 -4.99
CA LEU A 32 -12.53 5.74 -3.76
C LEU A 32 -13.29 5.16 -2.56
N THR A 33 -12.61 4.32 -1.79
CA THR A 33 -13.12 3.63 -0.60
C THR A 33 -12.22 3.93 0.59
N LEU A 34 -12.83 4.47 1.64
CA LEU A 34 -12.20 4.66 2.95
C LEU A 34 -12.52 3.46 3.84
N SER A 35 -13.81 3.21 4.07
CA SER A 35 -14.33 2.05 4.78
C SER A 35 -15.46 1.42 3.96
N THR A 36 -15.18 0.30 3.29
CA THR A 36 -16.19 -0.45 2.52
C THR A 36 -16.07 -1.93 2.87
N THR A 37 -17.20 -2.60 3.08
CA THR A 37 -17.20 -4.03 3.39
C THR A 37 -16.79 -4.84 2.16
N THR A 38 -16.09 -5.96 2.36
CA THR A 38 -15.67 -6.83 1.25
C THR A 38 -16.88 -7.31 0.44
N ALA A 39 -18.00 -7.60 1.11
CA ALA A 39 -19.25 -8.00 0.47
C ALA A 39 -19.80 -6.93 -0.50
N ALA A 40 -19.66 -5.64 -0.17
CA ALA A 40 -20.07 -4.55 -1.06
C ALA A 40 -19.14 -4.46 -2.29
N LEU A 41 -17.84 -4.72 -2.14
CA LEU A 41 -16.90 -4.78 -3.26
C LEU A 41 -17.20 -5.95 -4.20
N TYR A 42 -17.40 -7.17 -3.67
CA TYR A 42 -17.76 -8.34 -4.48
C TYR A 42 -19.01 -8.09 -5.32
N ARG A 43 -20.07 -7.55 -4.72
CA ARG A 43 -21.32 -7.24 -5.43
C ARG A 43 -21.14 -6.15 -6.47
N ARG A 44 -20.33 -5.13 -6.18
CA ARG A 44 -20.05 -4.05 -7.12
C ARG A 44 -19.27 -4.55 -8.34
N ILE A 45 -18.26 -5.38 -8.13
CA ILE A 45 -17.48 -5.98 -9.23
C ILE A 45 -18.39 -6.90 -10.05
N ALA A 46 -19.18 -7.76 -9.40
CA ALA A 46 -20.11 -8.65 -10.09
C ALA A 46 -21.18 -7.91 -10.90
N ALA A 47 -21.72 -6.81 -10.36
CA ALA A 47 -22.73 -6.00 -11.06
C ALA A 47 -22.16 -5.28 -12.30
N ALA A 48 -20.84 -5.09 -12.39
CA ALA A 48 -20.20 -4.39 -13.49
C ALA A 48 -19.90 -5.30 -14.70
N GLY A 49 -20.08 -6.62 -14.57
CA GLY A 49 -19.86 -7.58 -15.66
C GLY A 49 -18.43 -7.54 -16.20
N GLU A 50 -18.30 -7.44 -17.52
CA GLU A 50 -17.01 -7.40 -18.23
C GLU A 50 -16.23 -6.08 -18.06
N GLN A 51 -16.85 -5.07 -17.44
CA GLN A 51 -16.26 -3.74 -17.28
C GLN A 51 -16.10 -3.37 -15.80
N PRO A 52 -15.21 -4.07 -15.07
CA PRO A 52 -15.08 -3.88 -13.63
C PRO A 52 -14.64 -2.45 -13.28
N PRO A 53 -15.08 -1.92 -12.12
CA PRO A 53 -14.65 -0.61 -11.65
C PRO A 53 -13.17 -0.62 -11.25
N THR A 54 -12.56 0.57 -11.24
CA THR A 54 -11.24 0.75 -10.59
C THR A 54 -11.45 0.97 -9.09
N ILE A 55 -10.92 0.09 -8.26
CA ILE A 55 -11.03 0.19 -6.80
C ILE A 55 -9.85 1.00 -6.25
N LEU A 56 -10.12 2.09 -5.55
CA LEU A 56 -9.10 2.95 -4.95
C LEU A 56 -9.27 2.90 -3.43
N GLN A 57 -8.42 2.17 -2.73
CA GLN A 57 -8.50 2.04 -1.27
C GLN A 57 -7.50 2.99 -0.62
N ASP A 58 -8.02 3.96 0.13
CA ASP A 58 -7.19 4.78 1.01
C ASP A 58 -7.10 4.15 2.41
N GLU A 59 -6.11 4.55 3.20
CA GLU A 59 -5.85 4.01 4.55
C GLU A 59 -5.80 2.47 4.59
N ALA A 60 -5.28 1.85 3.53
CA ALA A 60 -5.22 0.41 3.39
C ALA A 60 -4.35 -0.25 4.49
N ASP A 61 -3.40 0.49 5.08
CA ASP A 61 -2.62 -0.01 6.21
C ASP A 61 -3.47 -0.23 7.47
N ALA A 62 -4.46 0.62 7.74
CA ALA A 62 -5.37 0.42 8.86
C ALA A 62 -6.18 -0.87 8.67
N VAL A 63 -6.64 -1.11 7.44
CA VAL A 63 -7.40 -2.32 7.08
C VAL A 63 -6.56 -3.59 7.22
N PHE A 64 -5.36 -3.61 6.64
CA PHE A 64 -4.51 -4.82 6.60
C PHE A 64 -3.75 -5.11 7.90
N SER A 65 -3.55 -4.11 8.76
CA SER A 65 -2.97 -4.29 10.09
C SER A 65 -3.91 -5.02 11.05
N SER A 66 -5.23 -5.00 10.78
CA SER A 66 -6.21 -5.69 11.61
C SER A 66 -6.17 -7.21 11.38
N LYS A 67 -6.30 -7.99 12.45
CA LYS A 67 -6.52 -9.45 12.37
C LYS A 67 -7.99 -9.81 12.15
N ALA A 68 -8.81 -8.86 11.69
CA ALA A 68 -10.23 -9.08 11.50
C ALA A 68 -10.46 -9.98 10.27
N PRO A 69 -11.48 -10.87 10.29
CA PRO A 69 -11.83 -11.70 9.13
C PRO A 69 -12.02 -10.89 7.84
N MET A 70 -12.55 -9.66 7.96
CA MET A 70 -12.72 -8.72 6.85
C MET A 70 -11.40 -8.38 6.15
N ALA A 71 -10.28 -8.29 6.87
CA ALA A 71 -8.97 -7.97 6.30
C ALA A 71 -8.40 -9.14 5.50
N GLU A 72 -8.66 -10.38 5.90
CA GLU A 72 -8.29 -11.57 5.13
C GLU A 72 -9.07 -11.66 3.83
N ASP A 73 -10.38 -11.39 3.89
CA ASP A 73 -11.24 -11.35 2.72
C ASP A 73 -10.83 -10.27 1.70
N LEU A 74 -10.46 -9.08 2.18
CA LEU A 74 -9.93 -8.02 1.32
C LEU A 74 -8.58 -8.40 0.72
N ARG A 75 -7.70 -9.01 1.52
CA ARG A 75 -6.40 -9.51 1.02
C ARG A 75 -6.60 -10.55 -0.08
N ALA A 76 -7.53 -11.48 0.10
CA ALA A 76 -7.90 -12.47 -0.92
C ALA A 76 -8.46 -11.80 -2.18
N LEU A 77 -9.35 -10.82 -2.04
CA LEU A 77 -9.89 -10.04 -3.17
C LEU A 77 -8.75 -9.40 -3.99
N PHE A 78 -7.81 -8.68 -3.34
CA PHE A 78 -6.73 -8.02 -4.06
C PHE A 78 -5.72 -9.00 -4.66
N ASN A 79 -5.40 -10.09 -3.95
CA ASN A 79 -4.46 -11.12 -4.40
C ASN A 79 -4.97 -11.93 -5.60
N SER A 80 -6.28 -12.15 -5.69
CA SER A 80 -6.86 -12.92 -6.79
C SER A 80 -7.31 -12.03 -7.94
N GLY A 81 -7.82 -10.82 -7.64
CA GLY A 81 -8.43 -9.94 -8.62
C GLY A 81 -7.50 -9.22 -9.60
N TYR A 82 -6.19 -9.51 -9.58
CA TYR A 82 -5.23 -8.94 -10.54
C TYR A 82 -5.22 -9.70 -11.87
N LYS A 83 -5.71 -10.96 -11.88
CA LYS A 83 -5.88 -11.77 -13.09
C LYS A 83 -7.34 -11.83 -13.51
N HIS A 84 -7.57 -11.77 -14.82
CA HIS A 84 -8.90 -11.91 -15.39
C HIS A 84 -9.43 -13.34 -15.18
N GLY A 85 -10.74 -13.48 -14.97
CA GLY A 85 -11.39 -14.78 -14.73
C GLY A 85 -11.26 -15.33 -13.31
N ALA A 86 -10.59 -14.63 -12.39
CA ALA A 86 -10.53 -15.03 -11.00
C ALA A 86 -11.90 -14.83 -10.32
N THR A 87 -12.30 -15.83 -9.53
CA THR A 87 -13.54 -15.85 -8.77
C THR A 87 -13.30 -16.25 -7.31
N VAL A 88 -14.26 -15.94 -6.44
CA VAL A 88 -14.25 -16.30 -5.02
C VAL A 88 -15.64 -16.74 -4.59
N ASP A 89 -15.71 -17.85 -3.87
CA ASP A 89 -16.94 -18.37 -3.30
C ASP A 89 -17.32 -17.66 -2.01
N ARG A 90 -18.56 -17.21 -1.92
CA ARG A 90 -19.15 -16.63 -0.71
C ARG A 90 -20.51 -17.23 -0.44
N CYS A 91 -20.78 -17.54 0.82
CA CYS A 91 -22.12 -17.96 1.23
C CYS A 91 -23.04 -16.73 1.30
N GLU A 92 -24.17 -16.78 0.59
CA GLU A 92 -25.25 -15.80 0.67
C GLU A 92 -26.55 -16.47 1.15
N GLY A 93 -27.35 -15.74 1.92
CA GLY A 93 -28.66 -16.18 2.40
C GLY A 93 -28.82 -16.07 3.91
N ASP A 94 -30.06 -16.16 4.37
CA ASP A 94 -30.35 -16.29 5.80
C ASP A 94 -29.96 -17.70 6.29
N ALA A 95 -29.80 -17.88 7.60
CA ALA A 95 -29.37 -19.15 8.21
C ALA A 95 -30.18 -20.39 7.76
N LYS A 96 -31.41 -20.19 7.27
CA LYS A 96 -32.29 -21.26 6.74
C LYS A 96 -32.13 -21.54 5.24
N ASN A 97 -31.51 -20.65 4.47
CA ASN A 97 -31.39 -20.70 3.01
C ASN A 97 -29.98 -20.27 2.54
N MET A 98 -28.94 -20.82 3.16
CA MET A 98 -27.55 -20.56 2.75
C MET A 98 -27.26 -21.19 1.38
N ARG A 99 -26.74 -20.39 0.45
CA ARG A 99 -26.29 -20.83 -0.87
C ARG A 99 -24.88 -20.33 -1.10
N VAL A 100 -24.04 -21.17 -1.70
CA VAL A 100 -22.72 -20.73 -2.18
C VAL A 100 -22.93 -19.99 -3.50
N ARG A 101 -22.36 -18.80 -3.60
CA ARG A 101 -22.34 -18.00 -4.81
C ARG A 101 -20.90 -17.63 -5.15
N GLU A 102 -20.59 -17.80 -6.43
CA GLU A 102 -19.32 -17.40 -7.00
C GLU A 102 -19.36 -15.92 -7.40
N PHE A 103 -18.35 -15.16 -6.98
CA PHE A 103 -18.20 -13.75 -7.32
C PHE A 103 -16.94 -13.52 -8.17
N PRO A 104 -17.03 -12.85 -9.33
CA PRO A 104 -15.84 -12.38 -10.03
C PRO A 104 -15.13 -11.33 -9.20
N VAL A 105 -13.80 -11.39 -9.18
CA VAL A 105 -12.95 -10.49 -8.37
C VAL A 105 -11.98 -9.65 -9.19
N PHE A 106 -11.94 -9.87 -10.52
CA PHE A 106 -11.08 -9.07 -11.40
C PHE A 106 -11.52 -7.62 -11.41
N ALA A 107 -10.61 -6.72 -11.01
CA ALA A 107 -10.82 -5.27 -11.04
C ALA A 107 -9.47 -4.57 -10.94
N PRO A 108 -9.20 -3.49 -11.68
CA PRO A 108 -8.04 -2.63 -11.43
C PRO A 108 -8.08 -2.08 -10.00
N ALA A 109 -6.92 -1.96 -9.33
CA ALA A 109 -6.90 -1.42 -7.97
C ALA A 109 -5.64 -0.64 -7.63
N ALA A 110 -5.83 0.45 -6.87
CA ALA A 110 -4.77 1.19 -6.21
C ALA A 110 -4.99 1.22 -4.69
N LEU A 111 -3.92 1.07 -3.92
CA LEU A 111 -3.93 1.00 -2.47
C LEU A 111 -2.97 2.06 -1.91
N ALA A 112 -3.46 2.94 -1.04
CA ALA A 112 -2.66 3.93 -0.34
C ALA A 112 -2.56 3.60 1.15
N GLY A 113 -1.38 3.70 1.76
CA GLY A 113 -1.21 3.50 3.19
C GLY A 113 0.20 3.79 3.69
N LEU A 114 0.47 3.50 4.96
CA LEU A 114 1.81 3.62 5.53
C LEU A 114 2.70 2.43 5.15
N ALA A 115 3.98 2.72 4.90
CA ALA A 115 4.98 1.74 4.53
C ALA A 115 5.14 0.66 5.63
N GLY A 116 5.44 -0.58 5.22
CA GLY A 116 5.66 -1.71 6.13
C GLY A 116 4.40 -2.35 6.74
N LYS A 117 3.21 -1.80 6.52
CA LYS A 117 1.94 -2.36 7.03
C LYS A 117 1.12 -3.12 5.98
N MET A 118 1.50 -3.00 4.71
CA MET A 118 0.87 -3.73 3.61
C MET A 118 1.24 -5.22 3.64
N SER A 119 0.34 -6.08 3.17
CA SER A 119 0.64 -7.51 3.08
C SER A 119 1.66 -7.79 1.97
N LYS A 120 2.72 -8.53 2.28
CA LYS A 120 3.72 -8.99 1.29
C LYS A 120 3.09 -9.66 0.07
N THR A 121 2.03 -10.46 0.28
CA THR A 121 1.33 -11.13 -0.83
C THR A 121 0.68 -10.16 -1.83
N VAL A 122 0.24 -8.99 -1.37
CA VAL A 122 -0.29 -7.93 -2.24
C VAL A 122 0.85 -7.20 -2.93
N LEU A 123 1.94 -6.90 -2.21
CA LEU A 123 3.14 -6.24 -2.74
C LEU A 123 3.78 -7.06 -3.87
N ASP A 124 3.82 -8.39 -3.75
CA ASP A 124 4.34 -9.29 -4.79
C ASP A 124 3.56 -9.20 -6.12
N ARG A 125 2.37 -8.57 -6.13
CA ARG A 125 1.49 -8.37 -7.31
C ARG A 125 1.35 -6.89 -7.66
N ALA A 126 2.18 -6.04 -7.07
CA ALA A 126 2.06 -4.60 -7.17
C ALA A 126 3.28 -3.95 -7.79
N VAL A 127 3.06 -2.78 -8.39
CA VAL A 127 4.08 -1.75 -8.57
C VAL A 127 3.94 -0.79 -7.39
N VAL A 128 5.02 -0.67 -6.60
CA VAL A 128 5.04 0.09 -5.35
C VAL A 128 5.73 1.43 -5.57
N PHE A 129 5.05 2.52 -5.23
CA PHE A 129 5.61 3.87 -5.22
C PHE A 129 5.75 4.36 -3.78
N HIS A 130 6.99 4.50 -3.34
CA HIS A 130 7.33 5.11 -2.06
C HIS A 130 7.33 6.63 -2.19
N MET A 131 6.30 7.27 -1.64
CA MET A 131 6.17 8.72 -1.61
C MET A 131 6.96 9.32 -0.45
N ARG A 132 7.48 10.52 -0.68
CA ARG A 132 8.24 11.29 0.30
C ARG A 132 7.54 12.61 0.53
N HIS A 133 7.74 13.19 1.71
CA HIS A 133 7.29 14.54 1.96
C HIS A 133 8.07 15.49 1.04
N ARG A 134 7.35 16.41 0.39
CA ARG A 134 7.92 17.46 -0.43
C ARG A 134 8.90 18.31 0.39
N ALA A 135 10.07 18.60 -0.17
CA ALA A 135 11.02 19.51 0.46
C ALA A 135 10.53 20.98 0.37
N PRO A 136 10.93 21.87 1.30
CA PRO A 136 10.46 23.25 1.29
C PRO A 136 10.78 24.04 -0.01
N ASP A 137 11.86 23.67 -0.69
CA ASP A 137 12.37 24.28 -1.92
C ASP A 137 11.75 23.69 -3.19
N GLU A 138 11.28 22.44 -3.16
CA GLU A 138 10.48 21.87 -4.22
C GLU A 138 9.18 22.68 -4.34
N LYS A 139 8.81 23.14 -5.53
CA LYS A 139 7.55 23.86 -5.77
C LYS A 139 6.69 23.11 -6.77
N VAL A 140 5.52 22.68 -6.34
CA VAL A 140 4.50 22.07 -7.20
C VAL A 140 3.29 23.00 -7.29
N ALA A 141 2.63 23.00 -8.44
CA ALA A 141 1.40 23.75 -8.65
C ALA A 141 0.32 23.29 -7.65
N GLU A 142 -0.51 24.23 -7.21
CA GLU A 142 -1.65 23.91 -6.35
C GLU A 142 -2.64 23.03 -7.13
N PHE A 143 -3.03 21.89 -6.58
CA PHE A 143 -4.08 21.09 -7.19
C PHE A 143 -5.44 21.66 -6.81
N ARG A 144 -6.19 22.06 -7.82
CA ARG A 144 -7.58 22.52 -7.71
C ARG A 144 -8.49 21.53 -8.42
N GLU A 145 -9.38 20.90 -7.65
CA GLU A 145 -10.25 19.82 -8.15
C GLU A 145 -11.08 20.26 -9.36
N ARG A 146 -11.59 21.50 -9.36
CA ARG A 146 -12.38 22.04 -10.47
C ARG A 146 -11.58 22.12 -11.78
N GLU A 147 -10.33 22.57 -11.71
CA GLU A 147 -9.44 22.69 -12.87
C GLU A 147 -9.00 21.30 -13.34
N ALA A 148 -8.56 20.46 -12.41
CA ALA A 148 -8.17 19.09 -12.70
C ALA A 148 -9.31 18.26 -13.32
N THR A 149 -10.55 18.45 -12.86
CA THR A 149 -11.73 17.80 -13.43
C THR A 149 -11.95 18.21 -14.88
N ALA A 150 -11.82 19.50 -15.20
CA ALA A 150 -11.97 20.01 -16.56
C ALA A 150 -10.90 19.42 -17.49
N ASP A 151 -9.64 19.40 -17.05
CA ASP A 151 -8.52 18.82 -17.80
C ASP A 151 -8.70 17.31 -18.01
N ALA A 152 -9.16 16.59 -16.98
CA ALA A 152 -9.37 15.16 -17.02
C ALA A 152 -10.43 14.73 -18.04
N VAL A 153 -11.45 15.57 -18.33
CA VAL A 153 -12.45 15.24 -19.37
C VAL A 153 -11.78 15.02 -20.72
N PHE A 154 -10.85 15.90 -21.09
CA PHE A 154 -10.15 15.80 -22.37
C PHE A 154 -9.24 14.58 -22.41
N LEU A 155 -8.46 14.35 -21.36
CA LEU A 155 -7.59 13.17 -21.24
C LEU A 155 -8.39 11.87 -21.29
N ARG A 156 -9.52 11.78 -20.58
CA ARG A 156 -10.39 10.59 -20.59
C ARG A 156 -10.92 10.28 -21.98
N ARG A 157 -11.33 11.29 -22.75
CA ARG A 157 -11.82 11.07 -24.13
C ARG A 157 -10.72 10.50 -25.02
N GLN A 158 -9.49 11.01 -24.89
CA GLN A 158 -8.36 10.49 -25.66
C GLN A 158 -8.00 9.06 -25.24
N LEU A 159 -7.97 8.78 -23.94
CA LEU A 159 -7.70 7.44 -23.42
C LEU A 159 -8.77 6.44 -23.86
N ASP A 160 -10.05 6.83 -23.82
CA ASP A 160 -11.16 5.98 -24.26
C ASP A 160 -11.05 5.66 -25.76
N ALA A 161 -10.85 6.68 -26.59
CA ALA A 161 -10.67 6.53 -28.03
C ALA A 161 -9.45 5.68 -28.39
N TRP A 162 -8.31 5.89 -27.74
CA TRP A 162 -7.10 5.09 -27.94
C TRP A 162 -7.29 3.65 -27.46
N SER A 163 -7.92 3.44 -26.31
CA SER A 163 -8.11 2.09 -25.78
C SER A 163 -8.99 1.22 -26.68
N ALA A 164 -9.98 1.83 -27.35
CA ALA A 164 -10.85 1.14 -28.30
C ALA A 164 -10.10 0.66 -29.55
N THR A 165 -9.05 1.35 -29.98
CA THR A 165 -8.24 0.96 -31.15
C THR A 165 -7.03 0.11 -30.78
N ALA A 166 -6.52 0.24 -29.56
CA ALA A 166 -5.34 -0.47 -29.08
C ALA A 166 -5.62 -1.90 -28.59
N PHE A 167 -6.90 -2.28 -28.39
CA PHE A 167 -7.26 -3.54 -27.72
C PHE A 167 -6.64 -4.79 -28.36
N ASP A 168 -6.78 -4.97 -29.68
CA ASP A 168 -6.25 -6.14 -30.39
C ASP A 168 -4.71 -6.18 -30.35
N ALA A 169 -4.08 -5.01 -30.51
CA ALA A 169 -2.63 -4.89 -30.42
C ALA A 169 -2.11 -5.23 -29.01
N LEU A 170 -2.79 -4.75 -27.96
CA LEU A 170 -2.45 -5.07 -26.57
C LEU A 170 -2.69 -6.54 -26.23
N ALA A 171 -3.74 -7.16 -26.77
CA ALA A 171 -4.01 -8.59 -26.56
C ALA A 171 -2.92 -9.48 -27.20
N ALA A 172 -2.41 -9.07 -28.37
CA ALA A 172 -1.34 -9.76 -29.08
C ALA A 172 0.07 -9.42 -28.58
N ALA A 173 0.23 -8.31 -27.86
CA ALA A 173 1.53 -7.82 -27.41
C ALA A 173 2.29 -8.84 -26.57
N ARG A 174 3.58 -9.02 -26.88
CA ARG A 174 4.54 -9.83 -26.10
C ARG A 174 5.80 -8.97 -25.92
N PRO A 175 5.77 -7.99 -25.00
CA PRO A 175 6.87 -7.05 -24.85
C PRO A 175 8.14 -7.76 -24.36
N ASN A 176 9.29 -7.34 -24.88
CA ASN A 176 10.58 -7.84 -24.41
C ASN A 176 10.85 -7.37 -22.98
N MET A 177 11.01 -8.32 -22.06
CA MET A 177 11.33 -8.07 -20.66
C MET A 177 12.80 -7.67 -20.49
N PRO A 178 13.12 -6.76 -19.56
CA PRO A 178 14.51 -6.48 -19.21
C PRO A 178 15.21 -7.70 -18.60
N ALA A 179 16.52 -7.82 -18.82
CA ALA A 179 17.31 -8.91 -18.25
C ALA A 179 17.24 -8.93 -16.71
N GLY A 180 17.00 -10.10 -16.12
CA GLY A 180 16.85 -10.30 -14.68
C GLY A 180 15.43 -10.08 -14.14
N VAL A 181 14.49 -9.60 -14.97
CA VAL A 181 13.07 -9.49 -14.60
C VAL A 181 12.36 -10.77 -15.02
N GLU A 182 12.08 -11.64 -14.04
CA GLU A 182 11.53 -12.97 -14.26
C GLU A 182 10.28 -13.23 -13.40
N ASP A 183 9.63 -14.36 -13.63
CA ASP A 183 8.48 -14.86 -12.88
C ASP A 183 7.37 -13.82 -12.66
N ARG A 184 7.07 -13.54 -11.39
CA ARG A 184 5.93 -12.70 -10.99
C ARG A 184 6.18 -11.23 -11.28
N ALA A 185 7.42 -10.77 -11.19
CA ALA A 185 7.77 -9.42 -11.56
C ALA A 185 7.56 -9.21 -13.07
N ALA A 186 7.96 -10.19 -13.87
CA ALA A 186 7.72 -10.15 -15.32
C ALA A 186 6.22 -10.11 -15.65
N GLU A 187 5.44 -10.96 -14.98
CA GLU A 187 3.97 -10.94 -15.11
C GLU A 187 3.43 -9.54 -14.78
N VAL A 188 3.70 -8.99 -13.59
CA VAL A 188 3.22 -7.66 -13.14
C VAL A 188 3.54 -6.54 -14.14
N TRP A 189 4.75 -6.54 -14.71
CA TRP A 189 5.22 -5.49 -15.60
C TRP A 189 4.82 -5.67 -17.07
N GLU A 190 4.50 -6.88 -17.52
CA GLU A 190 4.16 -7.17 -18.92
C GLU A 190 3.06 -6.23 -19.45
N ALA A 191 2.00 -6.02 -18.67
CA ALA A 191 0.90 -5.14 -19.07
C ALA A 191 1.33 -3.67 -19.24
N LEU A 192 2.23 -3.17 -18.38
CA LEU A 192 2.72 -1.79 -18.45
C LEU A 192 3.67 -1.58 -19.62
N LEU A 193 4.54 -2.56 -19.88
CA LEU A 193 5.45 -2.53 -21.04
C LEU A 193 4.68 -2.64 -22.36
N ALA A 194 3.65 -3.48 -22.43
CA ALA A 194 2.78 -3.58 -23.59
C ALA A 194 2.06 -2.25 -23.88
N VAL A 195 1.55 -1.57 -22.84
CA VAL A 195 0.95 -0.24 -22.98
C VAL A 195 1.98 0.77 -23.50
N ALA A 196 3.21 0.78 -22.98
CA ALA A 196 4.25 1.70 -23.44
C ALA A 196 4.63 1.45 -24.91
N ASP A 197 4.81 0.18 -25.30
CA ASP A 197 5.17 -0.21 -26.67
C ASP A 197 4.07 0.15 -27.70
N VAL A 198 2.79 0.02 -27.32
CA VAL A 198 1.65 0.32 -28.21
C VAL A 198 1.29 1.80 -28.23
N ALA A 199 1.43 2.51 -27.11
CA ALA A 199 1.07 3.92 -27.00
C ALA A 199 2.04 4.83 -27.76
N ASP A 200 3.32 4.46 -27.83
CA ASP A 200 4.37 5.27 -28.45
C ASP A 200 5.37 4.40 -29.24
N PRO A 201 4.94 3.78 -30.37
CA PRO A 201 5.79 2.90 -31.14
C PRO A 201 7.00 3.64 -31.71
N GLY A 202 8.21 3.29 -31.23
CA GLY A 202 9.46 3.89 -31.66
C GLY A 202 9.77 5.25 -31.02
N GLY A 203 9.01 5.69 -30.03
CA GLY A 203 9.32 6.85 -29.20
C GLY A 203 10.08 6.50 -27.92
N ASP A 204 9.99 7.35 -26.89
CA ASP A 204 10.79 7.23 -25.66
C ASP A 204 10.12 6.39 -24.57
N TRP A 205 8.80 6.17 -24.63
CA TRP A 205 8.09 5.42 -23.59
C TRP A 205 8.54 3.95 -23.49
N PRO A 206 8.74 3.20 -24.60
CA PRO A 206 9.22 1.82 -24.55
C PRO A 206 10.52 1.66 -23.74
N GLU A 207 11.48 2.56 -23.94
CA GLU A 207 12.77 2.51 -23.25
C GLU A 207 12.64 2.94 -21.79
N ARG A 208 11.91 4.04 -21.54
CA ARG A 208 11.66 4.55 -20.17
C ARG A 208 10.90 3.55 -19.31
N ALA A 209 9.92 2.84 -19.87
CA ALA A 209 9.15 1.83 -19.15
C ALA A 209 10.03 0.62 -18.77
N ARG A 210 10.95 0.20 -19.65
CA ARG A 210 11.94 -0.85 -19.33
C ARG A 210 12.96 -0.41 -18.29
N ALA A 211 13.41 0.85 -18.35
CA ALA A 211 14.27 1.43 -17.34
C ALA A 211 13.58 1.48 -15.96
N ALA A 212 12.31 1.93 -15.92
CA ALA A 212 11.51 1.91 -14.70
C ALA A 212 11.30 0.48 -14.18
N CYS A 213 10.98 -0.48 -15.05
CA CYS A 213 10.83 -1.88 -14.68
C CYS A 213 12.11 -2.42 -14.01
N ARG A 214 13.29 -2.18 -14.60
CA ARG A 214 14.57 -2.55 -13.98
C ARG A 214 14.76 -1.88 -12.62
N TYR A 215 14.50 -0.59 -12.52
CA TYR A 215 14.64 0.14 -11.25
C TYR A 215 13.78 -0.46 -10.14
N PHE A 216 12.47 -0.64 -10.39
CA PHE A 216 11.54 -1.14 -9.37
C PHE A 216 11.72 -2.61 -9.03
N VAL A 217 12.23 -3.43 -9.95
CA VAL A 217 12.40 -4.88 -9.73
C VAL A 217 13.80 -5.23 -9.19
N LEU A 218 14.84 -4.59 -9.72
CA LEU A 218 16.24 -4.94 -9.45
C LEU A 218 16.92 -3.96 -8.49
N ASP A 219 16.70 -2.66 -8.66
CA ASP A 219 17.47 -1.61 -7.96
C ASP A 219 16.79 -1.17 -6.64
N ALA A 220 15.45 -1.16 -6.59
CA ALA A 220 14.68 -0.75 -5.41
C ALA A 220 14.75 -1.77 -4.23
N GLN A 221 15.35 -2.94 -4.44
CA GLN A 221 15.42 -3.99 -3.42
C GLN A 221 16.57 -3.86 -2.42
N GLU A 222 17.54 -2.95 -2.58
CA GLU A 222 18.68 -2.85 -1.64
C GLU A 222 18.26 -2.39 -0.23
N GLU A 223 17.23 -1.53 -0.09
CA GLU A 223 16.70 -1.05 1.19
C GLU A 223 15.63 -1.99 1.81
N GLU A 224 14.98 -2.83 1.00
CA GLU A 224 13.91 -3.76 1.42
C GLU A 224 14.38 -5.19 1.72
N LEU A 225 15.68 -5.47 1.59
CA LEU A 225 16.23 -6.79 1.91
C LEU A 225 15.83 -7.19 3.33
N SER A 226 15.20 -8.37 3.47
CA SER A 226 14.89 -8.92 4.78
C SER A 226 16.15 -8.94 5.65
N LEU A 227 16.01 -8.78 6.98
CA LEU A 227 17.13 -8.75 7.91
C LEU A 227 18.16 -9.87 7.64
N GLY A 228 17.70 -11.08 7.34
CA GLY A 228 18.58 -12.20 7.04
C GLY A 228 19.32 -12.12 5.69
N VAL A 229 18.77 -11.47 4.68
CA VAL A 229 19.47 -11.25 3.40
C VAL A 229 20.49 -10.12 3.52
N ARG A 230 20.19 -9.05 4.27
CA ARG A 230 21.18 -8.03 4.64
C ARG A 230 22.33 -8.65 5.44
N LEU A 231 22.01 -9.53 6.39
CA LEU A 231 23.00 -10.30 7.14
C LEU A 231 23.88 -11.15 6.21
N LEU A 232 23.29 -11.90 5.26
CA LEU A 232 24.05 -12.69 4.30
C LEU A 232 25.00 -11.82 3.46
N ARG A 233 24.54 -10.65 3.01
CA ARG A 233 25.34 -9.67 2.25
C ARG A 233 26.54 -9.20 3.05
N ASP A 234 26.30 -8.77 4.28
CA ASP A 234 27.37 -8.20 5.10
C ASP A 234 28.32 -9.29 5.63
N VAL A 235 27.83 -10.51 5.89
CA VAL A 235 28.68 -11.69 6.12
C VAL A 235 29.57 -11.98 4.91
N ARG A 236 29.07 -11.86 3.66
CA ARG A 236 29.91 -12.01 2.46
C ARG A 236 31.03 -10.98 2.40
N LYS A 237 30.74 -9.73 2.76
CA LYS A 237 31.76 -8.65 2.83
C LYS A 237 32.80 -8.96 3.91
N VAL A 238 32.36 -9.37 5.10
CA VAL A 238 33.24 -9.75 6.22
C VAL A 238 34.16 -10.91 5.86
N PHE A 239 33.66 -11.89 5.11
CA PHE A 239 34.51 -13.00 4.64
C PHE A 239 35.61 -12.52 3.69
N GLY A 240 35.40 -11.47 2.89
CA GLY A 240 36.48 -10.80 2.12
C GLY A 240 37.26 -11.66 1.11
N GLY A 241 36.94 -12.95 0.97
CA GLY A 241 37.69 -13.94 0.19
C GLY A 241 38.14 -15.17 1.00
N ASP A 242 38.06 -15.15 2.33
CA ASP A 242 38.35 -16.30 3.19
C ASP A 242 37.36 -17.45 2.92
N GLU A 243 37.85 -18.68 3.03
CA GLU A 243 36.99 -19.86 2.86
C GLU A 243 36.29 -20.28 4.15
N ARG A 244 36.81 -19.86 5.31
CA ARG A 244 36.36 -20.28 6.64
C ARG A 244 36.58 -19.18 7.66
N MET A 245 35.60 -18.95 8.54
CA MET A 245 35.71 -17.95 9.61
C MET A 245 34.98 -18.41 10.87
N PHE A 246 35.55 -18.13 12.05
CA PHE A 246 34.87 -18.44 13.31
C PHE A 246 33.67 -17.53 13.53
N SER A 247 32.64 -18.06 14.19
CA SER A 247 31.42 -17.31 14.51
C SER A 247 31.70 -16.07 15.35
N ALA A 248 32.70 -16.15 16.24
CA ALA A 248 33.12 -15.02 17.07
C ALA A 248 33.65 -13.87 16.21
N ASP A 249 34.56 -14.17 15.27
CA ASP A 249 35.19 -13.17 14.42
C ASP A 249 34.17 -12.51 13.48
N ILE A 250 33.21 -13.29 12.94
CA ILE A 250 32.11 -12.76 12.13
C ILE A 250 31.29 -11.74 12.92
N VAL A 251 30.90 -12.10 14.15
CA VAL A 251 30.12 -11.19 15.01
C VAL A 251 30.93 -9.94 15.32
N THR A 252 32.19 -10.10 15.75
CA THR A 252 33.07 -8.97 16.06
C THR A 252 33.23 -8.01 14.89
N ASN A 253 33.42 -8.52 13.68
CA ASN A 253 33.55 -7.69 12.48
C ASN A 253 32.24 -6.98 12.11
N LEU A 254 31.09 -7.65 12.25
CA LEU A 254 29.78 -7.05 11.97
C LEU A 254 29.38 -5.99 13.01
N THR A 255 29.76 -6.16 14.28
CA THR A 255 29.42 -5.23 15.37
C THR A 255 30.50 -4.17 15.61
N GLY A 256 31.68 -4.32 15.00
CA GLY A 256 32.82 -3.44 15.19
C GLY A 256 32.69 -2.08 14.49
N ASP A 257 31.80 -2.00 13.50
CA ASP A 257 31.45 -0.76 12.81
C ASP A 257 30.20 -0.14 13.47
N ALA A 258 30.34 1.08 13.98
CA ALA A 258 29.25 1.80 14.65
C ALA A 258 28.13 2.23 13.69
N GLU A 259 28.42 2.31 12.38
CA GLU A 259 27.42 2.61 11.37
C GLU A 259 26.63 1.36 10.91
N MET A 260 27.08 0.16 11.28
CA MET A 260 26.38 -1.07 10.93
C MET A 260 25.21 -1.38 11.85
N GLU A 261 24.10 -1.82 11.26
CA GLU A 261 22.86 -2.18 11.95
C GLU A 261 23.00 -3.33 12.96
N TRP A 262 24.11 -4.07 12.92
CA TRP A 262 24.38 -5.22 13.77
C TRP A 262 24.78 -4.85 15.21
N ASN A 263 25.22 -3.60 15.43
CA ASN A 263 25.62 -3.10 16.75
C ASN A 263 24.41 -2.85 17.68
N ASP A 264 23.27 -2.42 17.11
CA ASP A 264 22.03 -2.23 17.86
C ASP A 264 20.81 -2.84 17.15
N LEU A 265 20.61 -4.13 17.36
CA LEU A 265 19.43 -4.85 16.88
C LEU A 265 18.34 -4.90 17.96
N TRP A 266 17.62 -3.80 18.10
CA TRP A 266 16.52 -3.63 19.07
C TRP A 266 17.02 -3.66 20.54
N GLY A 267 18.03 -2.86 20.83
CA GLY A 267 18.62 -2.69 22.15
C GLY A 267 19.69 -3.72 22.51
N LYS A 268 20.10 -4.58 21.56
CA LYS A 268 21.13 -5.61 21.77
C LYS A 268 21.99 -5.82 20.51
N PRO A 269 23.31 -5.95 20.64
CA PRO A 269 24.18 -6.30 19.52
C PRO A 269 23.89 -7.73 19.02
N LEU A 270 24.25 -7.99 17.77
CA LEU A 270 24.22 -9.33 17.21
C LEU A 270 25.11 -10.27 18.04
N ASP A 271 24.62 -11.47 18.34
CA ASP A 271 25.41 -12.52 18.99
C ASP A 271 25.51 -13.78 18.11
N GLN A 272 26.37 -14.72 18.49
CA GLN A 272 26.60 -15.95 17.73
C GLN A 272 25.35 -16.84 17.64
N ALA A 273 24.47 -16.80 18.65
CA ALA A 273 23.25 -17.62 18.69
C ALA A 273 22.22 -17.10 17.68
N ARG A 274 22.06 -15.77 17.61
CA ARG A 274 21.20 -15.09 16.66
C ARG A 274 21.74 -15.17 15.24
N LEU A 275 23.05 -15.01 15.05
CA LEU A 275 23.71 -15.27 13.77
C LEU A 275 23.36 -16.68 13.25
N ALA A 276 23.51 -17.71 14.10
CA ALA A 276 23.16 -19.08 13.74
C ALA A 276 21.66 -19.26 13.45
N LYS A 277 20.78 -18.61 14.22
CA LYS A 277 19.32 -18.68 14.01
C LYS A 277 18.90 -18.08 12.67
N GLU A 278 19.46 -16.92 12.31
CA GLU A 278 19.12 -16.24 11.05
C GLU A 278 19.72 -16.98 9.84
N LEU A 279 21.00 -17.39 9.90
CA LEU A 279 21.66 -18.11 8.81
C LEU A 279 21.05 -19.50 8.54
N LYS A 280 20.56 -20.18 9.58
CA LYS A 280 19.87 -21.48 9.44
C LYS A 280 18.63 -21.42 8.54
N ARG A 281 17.96 -20.26 8.45
CA ARG A 281 16.78 -20.09 7.58
C ARG A 281 17.12 -20.18 6.09
N TYR A 282 18.39 -19.97 5.75
CA TYR A 282 18.93 -20.02 4.40
C TYR A 282 19.71 -21.32 4.13
N GLY A 283 19.57 -22.32 5.00
CA GLY A 283 20.26 -23.59 4.90
C GLY A 283 21.70 -23.59 5.44
N VAL A 284 22.19 -22.47 5.97
CA VAL A 284 23.59 -22.35 6.43
C VAL A 284 23.72 -22.77 7.89
N ARG A 285 24.70 -23.63 8.21
CA ARG A 285 24.92 -24.13 9.57
C ARG A 285 26.33 -23.87 10.06
N SER A 286 26.46 -23.64 11.37
CA SER A 286 27.77 -23.55 12.01
C SER A 286 28.28 -24.95 12.38
N HIS A 287 29.54 -25.20 12.03
CA HIS A 287 30.25 -26.41 12.38
C HIS A 287 31.43 -26.10 13.29
N THR A 288 31.93 -27.11 13.99
CA THR A 288 33.19 -26.97 14.72
C THR A 288 34.31 -27.07 13.69
N ILE A 289 34.89 -25.93 13.34
CA ILE A 289 35.94 -25.83 12.33
C ILE A 289 37.30 -25.59 13.00
N ARG A 290 38.37 -25.91 12.28
CA ARG A 290 39.75 -25.62 12.70
C ARG A 290 40.34 -24.61 11.73
N ILE A 291 40.81 -23.49 12.25
CA ILE A 291 41.54 -22.45 11.51
C ILE A 291 42.85 -22.23 12.25
N GLY A 292 43.98 -22.54 11.60
CA GLY A 292 45.30 -22.58 12.24
C GLY A 292 45.32 -23.50 13.47
N TYR A 293 45.62 -22.95 14.64
CA TYR A 293 45.65 -23.65 15.92
C TYR A 293 44.32 -23.59 16.70
N GLY A 294 43.39 -22.71 16.30
CA GLY A 294 42.11 -22.53 16.96
C GLY A 294 41.08 -23.58 16.52
N ARG A 295 40.22 -23.99 17.46
CA ARG A 295 39.07 -24.87 17.19
C ARG A 295 37.83 -24.31 17.89
N ALA A 296 36.86 -23.84 17.10
CA ALA A 296 35.64 -23.23 17.60
C ALA A 296 34.50 -23.41 16.59
N LYS A 297 33.30 -22.91 16.92
CA LYS A 297 32.19 -22.84 15.97
C LYS A 297 32.47 -21.78 14.91
N GLY A 298 32.16 -22.10 13.67
CA GLY A 298 32.30 -21.19 12.54
C GLY A 298 31.59 -21.69 11.30
N TYR A 299 31.77 -20.95 10.22
CA TYR A 299 31.12 -21.20 8.94
C TYR A 299 32.17 -21.38 7.86
N ALA A 300 31.82 -22.18 6.87
CA ALA A 300 32.63 -22.39 5.68
C ALA A 300 31.86 -21.91 4.45
N VAL A 301 32.59 -21.47 3.43
CA VAL A 301 32.02 -21.10 2.13
C VAL A 301 31.57 -22.34 1.38
N ASP A 302 32.34 -23.43 1.46
CA ASP A 302 32.08 -24.72 0.82
C ASP A 302 31.12 -25.62 1.61
N GLY A 303 30.60 -26.66 0.92
CA GLY A 303 29.70 -27.66 1.49
C GLY A 303 28.20 -27.41 1.25
N ASP A 304 27.39 -28.44 1.49
CA ASP A 304 25.94 -28.42 1.23
C ASP A 304 25.19 -27.42 2.13
N ASP A 305 25.65 -27.28 3.38
CA ASP A 305 25.17 -26.29 4.35
C ASP A 305 26.11 -25.05 4.44
N GLY A 306 26.94 -24.84 3.42
CA GLY A 306 27.93 -23.77 3.33
C GLY A 306 27.36 -22.43 2.84
N LEU A 307 28.12 -21.34 3.05
CA LEU A 307 27.69 -19.98 2.69
C LEU A 307 27.58 -19.75 1.18
N ALA A 308 28.33 -20.46 0.34
CA ALA A 308 28.32 -20.27 -1.12
C ALA A 308 26.93 -20.49 -1.73
N GLN A 309 26.23 -21.54 -1.31
CA GLN A 309 24.88 -21.84 -1.80
C GLN A 309 23.90 -20.73 -1.41
N ALA A 310 23.98 -20.23 -0.17
CA ALA A 310 23.13 -19.13 0.27
C ALA A 310 23.47 -17.83 -0.46
N TRP A 311 24.74 -17.49 -0.65
CA TRP A 311 25.12 -16.31 -1.42
C TRP A 311 24.69 -16.41 -2.89
N GLN A 312 24.84 -17.56 -3.53
CA GLN A 312 24.41 -17.75 -4.91
C GLN A 312 22.89 -17.58 -5.06
N ARG A 313 22.11 -18.08 -4.10
CA ARG A 313 20.64 -18.09 -4.16
C ARG A 313 20.00 -16.77 -3.74
N TYR A 314 20.59 -16.10 -2.76
CA TYR A 314 19.98 -14.94 -2.11
C TYR A 314 20.73 -13.63 -2.34
N LEU A 315 21.95 -13.66 -2.90
CA LEU A 315 22.73 -12.48 -3.27
C LEU A 315 23.15 -12.54 -4.76
N PRO A 316 22.19 -12.46 -5.71
CA PRO A 316 22.52 -12.47 -7.12
C PRO A 316 23.54 -11.38 -7.47
N SER A 317 24.46 -11.72 -8.35
CA SER A 317 25.64 -10.94 -8.69
C SER A 317 25.30 -9.54 -9.20
N THR A 318 25.72 -8.52 -8.46
CA THR A 318 26.05 -7.19 -8.98
C THR A 318 27.26 -7.27 -9.91
N ILE A 319 27.16 -8.02 -11.02
CA ILE A 319 28.19 -8.03 -12.07
C ILE A 319 27.61 -7.32 -13.29
N ARG A 320 27.69 -5.99 -13.22
CA ARG A 320 28.20 -5.04 -14.23
C ARG A 320 28.05 -3.60 -13.71
N ARG A 321 28.70 -3.32 -12.57
CA ARG A 321 29.23 -1.97 -12.33
C ARG A 321 30.66 -1.98 -12.83
N ASP A 322 30.82 -1.99 -14.15
CA ASP A 322 32.11 -1.77 -14.76
C ASP A 322 32.06 -0.45 -15.52
N THR A 323 32.64 0.55 -14.86
CA THR A 323 33.40 1.68 -15.39
C THR A 323 32.99 2.30 -16.74
N ARG A 324 32.76 3.63 -16.68
CA ARG A 324 32.40 4.63 -17.72
C ARG A 324 30.87 4.79 -17.83
N ASP A 325 30.27 5.91 -17.45
CA ASP A 325 30.66 7.27 -17.81
C ASP A 325 30.39 8.26 -16.67
N SER A 326 31.35 9.15 -16.47
CA SER A 326 31.21 10.35 -15.67
C SER A 326 30.42 11.36 -16.48
N GLY A 327 29.31 11.85 -15.94
CA GLY A 327 28.59 12.95 -16.56
C GLY A 327 27.28 13.21 -15.86
N ASP A 328 27.23 14.33 -15.16
CA ASP A 328 26.00 14.97 -14.69
C ASP A 328 24.89 14.90 -15.73
N ILE A 329 23.64 14.75 -15.27
CA ILE A 329 22.48 15.63 -15.55
C ILE A 329 21.31 15.09 -14.73
N ALA A 330 21.16 15.61 -13.51
CA ALA A 330 19.88 15.66 -12.83
C ALA A 330 19.40 17.12 -12.91
N GLY A 331 18.27 17.35 -13.57
CA GLY A 331 17.62 18.66 -13.64
C GLY A 331 17.76 19.36 -14.99
N GLN A 332 16.99 18.93 -15.99
CA GLN A 332 16.53 19.85 -17.02
C GLN A 332 15.00 19.78 -17.12
N SER A 333 14.38 20.85 -16.65
CA SER A 333 13.00 21.24 -16.97
C SER A 333 12.92 21.56 -18.45
N VAL A 334 12.16 20.77 -19.20
CA VAL A 334 11.85 21.03 -20.60
C VAL A 334 10.65 21.98 -20.66
N THR A 335 10.90 23.27 -20.92
CA THR A 335 9.90 24.18 -21.50
C THR A 335 10.33 24.54 -22.91
N PRO A 336 9.43 24.51 -23.91
CA PRO A 336 9.80 24.86 -25.26
C PRO A 336 9.61 26.36 -25.56
N SER A 337 10.51 26.86 -26.40
CA SER A 337 10.35 27.95 -27.37
C SER A 337 10.64 29.40 -26.96
N GLY A 338 11.66 29.97 -27.63
CA GLY A 338 11.37 31.05 -28.58
C GLY A 338 11.70 32.50 -28.21
N ALA A 339 12.64 33.06 -28.98
CA ALA A 339 12.76 34.47 -29.41
C ALA A 339 13.52 35.50 -28.52
N ARG A 340 14.68 35.85 -29.06
CA ARG A 340 15.48 37.08 -28.95
C ARG A 340 14.71 38.38 -28.66
N ARG A 341 15.27 39.25 -27.80
CA ARG A 341 15.76 40.61 -28.16
C ARG A 341 16.50 41.32 -27.00
N ASP A 342 17.73 41.70 -27.32
CA ASP A 342 18.55 42.88 -26.98
C ASP A 342 18.20 43.86 -25.83
N ARG A 343 19.24 44.06 -24.99
CA ARG A 343 19.91 45.32 -24.57
C ARG A 343 19.24 46.38 -23.66
N ARG A 344 20.03 46.69 -22.62
CA ARG A 344 20.39 48.00 -22.01
C ARG A 344 19.55 48.56 -20.84
N ASP A 345 20.22 48.54 -19.68
CA ASP A 345 20.78 49.72 -18.98
C ASP A 345 19.96 50.44 -17.88
N MET A 346 20.70 50.63 -16.78
CA MET A 346 20.65 51.61 -15.69
C MET A 346 19.34 52.17 -15.10
N SER A 347 19.19 51.84 -13.82
CA SER A 347 19.24 52.78 -12.68
C SER A 347 17.95 53.48 -12.18
N ARG A 348 17.92 53.54 -10.83
CA ARG A 348 17.48 54.64 -9.95
C ARG A 348 16.03 54.71 -9.44
N LEU A 349 15.98 54.83 -8.09
CA LEU A 349 14.99 55.47 -7.20
C LEU A 349 13.70 54.66 -6.98
N GLY A 350 13.24 54.34 -5.78
CA GLY A 350 13.48 54.87 -4.45
C GLY A 350 12.14 55.23 -3.80
N ARG A 351 11.72 54.51 -2.74
CA ARG A 351 11.03 55.02 -1.54
C ARG A 351 10.51 53.90 -0.65
N ASP A 352 10.99 53.96 0.60
CA ASP A 352 10.27 53.81 1.88
C ASP A 352 8.81 53.34 1.84
N SER A 353 8.51 52.32 2.66
CA SER A 353 7.67 52.51 3.86
C SER A 353 7.81 51.34 4.83
N ARG A 354 7.81 51.70 6.11
CA ARG A 354 7.90 50.87 7.31
C ARG A 354 6.63 50.03 7.46
N ASP A 355 6.74 48.82 8.01
CA ASP A 355 5.96 48.43 9.20
C ASP A 355 6.43 47.09 9.78
N MET A 356 6.42 47.06 11.12
CA MET A 356 6.91 46.00 12.00
C MET A 356 6.03 44.74 12.01
N PRO A 357 6.57 43.59 12.46
CA PRO A 357 5.90 42.31 12.44
C PRO A 357 4.97 42.13 13.64
N VAL A 358 3.71 41.76 13.38
CA VAL A 358 2.79 41.24 14.39
C VAL A 358 2.71 39.73 14.21
N THR A 359 3.39 39.00 15.09
CA THR A 359 3.19 37.56 15.31
C THR A 359 1.91 37.33 16.11
N PRO A 360 1.00 36.44 15.67
CA PRO A 360 0.14 35.69 16.56
C PRO A 360 0.70 34.28 16.73
N LYS A 361 1.15 33.96 17.95
CA LYS A 361 1.32 32.58 18.41
C LYS A 361 -0.06 31.90 18.42
N MET A 362 -0.21 30.81 17.68
CA MET A 362 -1.33 29.89 17.84
C MET A 362 -0.84 28.59 18.52
N PRO A 363 -1.64 27.99 19.43
CA PRO A 363 -1.19 26.91 20.30
C PRO A 363 -1.29 25.53 19.62
N SER A 364 -0.48 24.60 20.14
CA SER A 364 -0.46 23.17 19.84
C SER A 364 -1.83 22.50 19.95
N GLU A 365 -2.25 21.81 18.90
CA GLU A 365 -3.44 20.93 18.85
C GLU A 365 -3.20 19.59 19.56
N GLN A 366 -2.85 19.64 20.85
CA GLN A 366 -2.87 18.52 21.78
C GLN A 366 -3.90 18.83 22.87
N GLN A 367 -5.20 18.74 22.56
CA GLN A 367 -6.30 18.64 23.53
C GLN A 367 -7.67 18.57 22.84
N ARG A 368 -7.99 17.49 22.12
CA ARG A 368 -9.39 17.15 21.74
C ARG A 368 -9.61 15.65 21.52
N TYR A 369 -9.33 14.81 22.51
CA TYR A 369 -9.98 13.49 22.65
C TYR A 369 -9.94 13.05 24.12
N ASP A 370 -10.76 13.66 24.96
CA ASP A 370 -11.19 13.07 26.23
C ASP A 370 -12.72 13.07 26.23
N GLY A 371 -13.31 11.88 26.26
CA GLY A 371 -14.75 11.70 26.42
C GLY A 371 -15.44 10.86 25.35
N VAL A 372 -15.05 9.59 25.19
CA VAL A 372 -15.98 8.57 24.69
C VAL A 372 -15.96 7.38 25.63
N THR A 373 -17.07 7.20 26.33
CA THR A 373 -17.40 6.08 27.20
C THR A 373 -17.36 4.75 26.43
N GLY A 374 -16.71 3.75 27.04
CA GLY A 374 -16.52 2.42 26.45
C GLY A 374 -17.84 1.73 26.08
N VAL A 375 -17.92 1.26 24.84
CA VAL A 375 -19.02 0.42 24.37
C VAL A 375 -18.75 -1.01 24.82
N THR A 376 -19.59 -1.50 25.71
CA THR A 376 -19.64 -2.89 26.18
C THR A 376 -20.10 -3.82 25.04
N GLY A 377 -19.53 -5.03 25.01
CA GLY A 377 -19.71 -6.02 23.95
C GLY A 377 -21.15 -6.51 23.79
N VAL A 378 -21.53 -6.77 22.55
CA VAL A 378 -22.82 -7.36 22.17
C VAL A 378 -22.70 -8.89 22.26
N THR A 379 -23.36 -9.50 23.24
CA THR A 379 -23.63 -10.95 23.32
C THR A 379 -24.93 -11.27 22.56
N PRO A 380 -25.02 -12.41 21.84
CA PRO A 380 -26.10 -12.69 20.90
C PRO A 380 -27.46 -13.00 21.57
N ARG A 381 -28.54 -12.60 20.89
CA ARG A 381 -29.95 -12.87 21.25
C ARG A 381 -30.28 -14.36 21.09
N ASN A 382 -30.31 -15.08 22.21
CA ASN A 382 -31.17 -16.25 22.39
C ASN A 382 -32.47 -15.82 23.10
N GLY A 383 -33.56 -16.54 22.79
CA GLY A 383 -34.93 -16.20 23.17
C GLY A 383 -35.17 -15.96 24.66
N TRP A 384 -36.16 -15.13 24.96
CA TRP A 384 -36.64 -14.89 26.31
C TRP A 384 -38.15 -15.11 26.38
N ASP A 385 -38.50 -16.27 26.93
CA ASP A 385 -39.73 -16.47 27.68
C ASP A 385 -39.70 -15.62 28.95
N GLY A 386 -40.84 -15.06 29.31
CA GLY A 386 -41.30 -14.93 30.70
C GLY A 386 -40.50 -14.06 31.67
N GLN A 387 -41.16 -12.98 32.11
CA GLN A 387 -41.00 -12.29 33.40
C GLN A 387 -39.92 -11.19 33.49
N SER A 388 -40.47 -9.98 33.55
CA SER A 388 -39.91 -8.70 33.94
C SER A 388 -39.15 -8.71 35.26
N ALA A 389 -37.87 -8.31 35.20
CA ALA A 389 -37.15 -7.74 36.33
C ALA A 389 -35.95 -6.92 35.81
N ASN A 390 -36.21 -5.75 35.23
CA ASN A 390 -35.21 -4.68 35.13
C ASN A 390 -35.98 -3.36 35.13
N GLY A 391 -35.85 -2.60 36.22
CA GLY A 391 -36.56 -1.35 36.53
C GLY A 391 -36.26 -0.21 35.55
N PHE A 392 -36.59 -0.41 34.28
CA PHE A 392 -36.59 0.63 33.27
C PHE A 392 -37.81 1.52 33.50
N GLN A 393 -37.60 2.69 34.09
CA GLN A 393 -38.59 3.76 34.02
C GLN A 393 -38.42 4.49 32.69
N PRO A 394 -39.41 4.45 31.79
CA PRO A 394 -39.33 5.18 30.54
C PRO A 394 -39.22 6.69 30.77
N PRO A 395 -38.45 7.42 29.94
CA PRO A 395 -38.32 8.88 30.08
C PRO A 395 -39.67 9.58 29.90
N THR A 396 -40.04 10.39 30.88
CA THR A 396 -41.27 11.20 30.89
C THR A 396 -40.99 12.61 30.35
N GLY A 397 -41.95 13.17 29.61
CA GLY A 397 -41.82 14.49 29.00
C GLY A 397 -42.98 14.80 28.04
N SER A 398 -43.15 16.08 27.69
CA SER A 398 -44.21 16.52 26.77
C SER A 398 -44.13 15.77 25.44
N GLY A 399 -45.24 15.16 25.02
CA GLY A 399 -45.32 14.41 23.76
C GLY A 399 -44.81 12.96 23.80
N ARG A 400 -44.42 12.44 24.97
CA ARG A 400 -44.02 11.03 25.16
C ARG A 400 -45.13 10.19 25.78
N CYS A 401 -45.24 8.92 25.38
CA CYS A 401 -46.17 7.96 25.96
C CYS A 401 -45.70 7.55 27.37
N ALA A 402 -46.59 7.60 28.36
CA ALA A 402 -46.27 7.25 29.74
C ALA A 402 -45.88 5.76 29.93
N GLU A 403 -46.42 4.87 29.09
CA GLU A 403 -46.18 3.43 29.19
C GLU A 403 -44.91 2.98 28.46
N CYS A 404 -44.62 3.53 27.27
CA CYS A 404 -43.49 3.07 26.45
C CYS A 404 -42.36 4.10 26.28
N GLY A 405 -42.53 5.35 26.73
CA GLY A 405 -41.52 6.41 26.67
C GLY A 405 -41.21 6.97 25.29
N HIS A 406 -41.77 6.40 24.22
CA HIS A 406 -41.57 6.88 22.85
C HIS A 406 -42.24 8.24 22.64
N HIS A 407 -41.60 9.09 21.84
CA HIS A 407 -42.17 10.38 21.44
C HIS A 407 -43.24 10.13 20.36
N ILE A 408 -44.52 10.34 20.71
CA ILE A 408 -45.67 9.87 19.93
C ILE A 408 -45.64 10.44 18.51
N ALA A 409 -45.35 11.74 18.36
CA ALA A 409 -45.36 12.41 17.06
C ALA A 409 -44.19 12.02 16.14
N ALA A 410 -43.06 11.56 16.70
CA ALA A 410 -41.83 11.30 15.93
C ALA A 410 -41.53 9.81 15.75
N GLN A 411 -41.96 8.98 16.69
CA GLN A 411 -41.57 7.57 16.80
C GLN A 411 -42.77 6.63 16.94
N GLY A 412 -44.00 7.14 17.02
CA GLY A 412 -45.18 6.35 17.32
C GLY A 412 -45.06 5.65 18.69
N HIS A 413 -45.76 4.53 18.85
CA HIS A 413 -45.62 3.67 20.03
C HIS A 413 -44.65 2.52 19.75
N ARG A 414 -43.97 2.05 20.79
CA ARG A 414 -43.22 0.79 20.74
C ARG A 414 -44.19 -0.38 20.47
N GLY A 415 -43.78 -1.38 19.68
CA GLY A 415 -44.60 -2.58 19.45
C GLY A 415 -44.95 -3.29 20.77
N GLY A 416 -46.25 -3.60 20.95
CA GLY A 416 -46.80 -4.16 22.19
C GLY A 416 -47.11 -3.13 23.29
N CYS A 417 -47.22 -1.85 22.94
CA CYS A 417 -47.62 -0.81 23.88
C CYS A 417 -49.15 -0.86 24.11
N PRO A 418 -49.63 -1.00 25.35
CA PRO A 418 -51.06 -1.16 25.64
C PRO A 418 -51.92 0.06 25.23
N VAL A 419 -51.30 1.24 25.14
CA VAL A 419 -51.94 2.49 24.69
C VAL A 419 -52.16 2.54 23.17
N ALA A 420 -51.33 1.81 22.41
CA ALA A 420 -51.49 1.71 20.96
C ALA A 420 -52.59 0.70 20.60
N ASP A 421 -52.62 -0.43 21.29
CA ASP A 421 -53.55 -1.53 21.00
C ASP A 421 -55.00 -1.12 21.35
N SER A 422 -55.20 -0.32 22.40
CA SER A 422 -56.52 0.21 22.79
C SER A 422 -57.13 1.23 21.81
N LYS A 423 -56.35 1.82 20.90
CA LYS A 423 -56.87 2.72 19.86
C LYS A 423 -57.30 1.99 18.58
N LEU A 424 -56.82 0.78 18.35
CA LEU A 424 -57.24 -0.02 17.19
C LEU A 424 -58.63 -0.64 17.38
N ASP A 425 -59.05 -0.89 18.63
CA ASP A 425 -60.36 -1.48 18.94
C ASP A 425 -61.52 -0.47 19.04
N ALA A 426 -61.25 0.85 19.03
CA ALA A 426 -62.28 1.89 19.16
C ALA A 426 -62.73 2.52 17.82
N GLY A 427 -62.23 2.04 16.68
CA GLY A 427 -62.57 2.53 15.34
C GLY A 427 -63.61 1.71 14.57
N GLY A 428 -64.19 0.69 15.21
CA GLY A 428 -65.21 -0.17 14.61
C GLY A 428 -66.59 0.05 15.23
N ARG A 429 -67.29 1.09 14.77
CA ARG A 429 -68.76 1.14 14.64
C ARG A 429 -69.20 2.37 13.85
#